data_AF-A0A4P6YI23-F1
#
_entry.id   AF-A0A4P6YI23-F1
#
_cell.length_a   1.000
_cell.length_b   1.000
_cell.length_c   1.000
_cell.angle_alpha   90.00
_cell.angle_beta   90.00
_cell.angle_gamma   90.00
#
_symmetry.space_group_name_H-M   'P 1'
#
loop_
_entity.id
_entity.type
_entity.pdbx_description
1 polymer ?
#
loop_
_entity_poly.entity_id
_entity_poly.type
_entity_poly.pdbx_seq_one_letter_code
_entity_poly.pdbx_strand_id
1 'polypeptide(L)'
;MPMETIKKIAFEIAMIGQQGIDVTIDNYIVGSIPNKRFSGYQLLSFYYVSWALAVPEHVGELGLDYEEEFEMAVKMGKLNN
;
A
#
# COMPACT_ATOMS: atom_id res chain seq x y z
N MET A 1 10.55 9.02 -0.45
CA MET A 1 9.84 9.23 0.83
C MET A 1 10.66 8.58 1.94
N PRO A 2 10.83 9.20 3.13
CA PRO A 2 11.57 8.58 4.23
C PRO A 2 10.90 7.29 4.73
N MET A 3 11.69 6.32 5.20
CA MET A 3 11.18 5.03 5.68
C MET A 3 10.17 5.18 6.83
N GLU A 4 10.40 6.11 7.76
CA GLU A 4 9.46 6.40 8.85
C GLU A 4 8.08 6.84 8.33
N THR A 5 8.04 7.63 7.25
CA THR A 5 6.80 8.05 6.62
C THR A 5 6.07 6.88 5.96
N ILE A 6 6.81 5.99 5.27
CA ILE A 6 6.25 4.78 4.65
C ILE A 6 5.66 3.87 5.73
N LYS A 7 6.37 3.65 6.85
CA LYS A 7 5.86 2.91 8.01
C LYS A 7 4.57 3.52 8.56
N LYS A 8 4.54 4.85 8.74
CA LYS A 8 3.33 5.55 9.23
C LYS A 8 2.13 5.31 8.30
N ILE A 9 2.33 5.42 6.98
CA ILE A 9 1.31 5.15 5.97
C ILE A 9 0.85 3.68 6.04
N ALA A 10 1.80 2.73 6.13
CA ALA A 10 1.50 1.30 6.18
C ALA A 10 0.60 0.93 7.36
N PHE A 11 0.90 1.44 8.55
CA PHE A 11 0.09 1.21 9.75
C PHE A 11 -1.26 1.92 9.69
N GLU A 12 -1.29 3.15 9.18
CA GLU A 12 -2.55 3.88 9.03
C GLU A 12 -3.51 3.16 8.06
N ILE A 13 -3.01 2.70 6.91
CA ILE A 13 -3.83 1.95 5.96
C ILE A 13 -4.23 0.59 6.55
N ALA A 14 -3.37 -0.08 7.34
CA ALA A 14 -3.75 -1.29 8.06
C ALA A 14 -4.93 -1.04 9.03
N MET A 15 -4.94 0.10 9.73
CA MET A 15 -6.06 0.48 10.59
C MET A 15 -7.34 0.75 9.79
N ILE A 16 -7.22 1.41 8.62
CA ILE A 16 -8.36 1.64 7.72
C ILE A 16 -8.90 0.31 7.17
N GLY A 17 -8.01 -0.60 6.79
CA GLY A 17 -8.32 -1.88 6.15
C GLY A 17 -8.62 -3.03 7.10
N GLN A 18 -8.70 -2.80 8.42
CA GLN A 18 -8.93 -3.85 9.43
C GLN A 18 -10.24 -4.62 9.19
N GLN A 19 -11.24 -4.00 8.57
CA GLN A 19 -12.53 -4.62 8.21
C GLN A 19 -12.62 -4.97 6.71
N GLY A 20 -11.50 -4.94 6.01
CA GLY A 20 -11.44 -4.96 4.55
C GLY A 20 -11.48 -3.56 3.93
N ILE A 21 -11.01 -3.48 2.68
CA ILE A 21 -11.05 -2.27 1.86
C ILE A 21 -12.13 -2.46 0.80
N ASP A 22 -13.13 -1.58 0.77
CA ASP A 22 -14.18 -1.57 -0.23
C ASP A 22 -13.67 -0.86 -1.50
N VAL A 23 -13.45 -1.63 -2.56
CA VAL A 23 -12.93 -1.12 -3.83
C VAL A 23 -13.91 -0.22 -4.59
N THR A 24 -15.19 -0.20 -4.19
CA THR A 24 -16.22 0.66 -4.80
C THR A 24 -16.20 2.09 -4.27
N ILE A 25 -15.56 2.31 -3.11
CA ILE A 25 -15.37 3.65 -2.53
C ILE A 25 -14.24 4.37 -3.27
N ASP A 26 -14.46 5.63 -3.67
CA ASP A 26 -13.51 6.43 -4.44
C ASP A 26 -12.83 7.57 -3.63
N ASN A 27 -13.13 7.66 -2.33
CA ASN A 27 -12.84 8.84 -1.53
C ASN A 27 -12.14 8.57 -0.18
N TYR A 28 -11.37 7.49 -0.06
CA TYR A 28 -10.59 7.19 1.14
C TYR A 28 -9.59 8.31 1.46
N ILE A 29 -9.40 8.54 2.76
CA ILE A 29 -8.47 9.52 3.30
C ILE A 29 -7.40 8.79 4.09
N VAL A 30 -6.15 9.07 3.73
CA VAL A 30 -4.97 8.67 4.51
C VAL A 30 -4.39 9.96 5.08
N GLY A 31 -4.55 10.19 6.38
CA GLY A 31 -4.14 11.41 7.08
C GLY A 31 -2.63 11.69 7.01
N SER A 32 -1.80 10.65 6.89
CA SER A 32 -0.37 10.80 6.60
C SER A 32 -0.06 11.24 5.17
N ILE A 33 -1.04 11.27 4.26
CA ILE A 33 -0.94 11.81 2.90
C ILE A 33 -2.03 12.89 2.72
N PRO A 34 -1.82 14.11 3.25
CA PRO A 34 -2.84 15.15 3.22
C PRO A 34 -3.18 15.58 1.79
N ASN A 35 -4.39 16.13 1.62
CA ASN A 35 -4.90 16.68 0.35
C ASN A 35 -5.02 15.65 -0.79
N LYS A 36 -5.07 14.35 -0.46
CA LYS A 36 -5.32 13.29 -1.43
C LYS A 36 -6.56 12.48 -1.04
N ARG A 37 -7.29 12.07 -2.07
CA ARG A 37 -8.34 11.05 -1.98
C ARG A 37 -7.86 9.83 -2.75
N PHE A 38 -8.16 8.66 -2.23
CA PHE A 38 -7.80 7.39 -2.83
C PHE A 38 -9.06 6.62 -3.18
N SER A 39 -9.10 6.03 -4.36
CA SER A 39 -10.05 4.94 -4.61
C SER A 39 -9.67 3.71 -3.80
N GLY A 40 -10.61 2.79 -3.57
CA GLY A 40 -10.33 1.58 -2.81
C GLY A 40 -9.25 0.72 -3.47
N TYR A 41 -9.20 0.65 -4.80
CA TYR A 41 -8.07 0.03 -5.50
C TYR A 41 -6.74 0.75 -5.24
N GLN A 42 -6.73 2.09 -5.30
CA GLN A 42 -5.52 2.85 -4.97
C GLN A 42 -5.10 2.62 -3.52
N LEU A 43 -6.04 2.57 -2.59
CA LEU A 43 -5.76 2.32 -1.18
C LEU A 43 -5.20 0.90 -0.98
N LEU A 44 -5.77 -0.10 -1.64
CA LEU A 44 -5.29 -1.49 -1.62
C LEU A 44 -3.89 -1.62 -2.20
N SER A 45 -3.60 -0.96 -3.33
CA SER A 45 -2.24 -0.93 -3.89
C SER A 45 -1.25 -0.25 -2.94
N PHE A 46 -1.63 0.89 -2.34
CA PHE A 46 -0.79 1.56 -1.35
C PHE A 46 -0.60 0.71 -0.10
N TYR A 47 -1.60 -0.07 0.32
CA TYR A 47 -1.50 -0.97 1.45
C TYR A 47 -0.39 -2.00 1.21
N TYR A 48 -0.47 -2.73 0.11
CA TYR A 48 0.51 -3.75 -0.23
C TYR A 48 1.92 -3.16 -0.40
N VAL A 49 2.06 -2.12 -1.23
CA VAL A 49 3.37 -1.53 -1.55
C VAL A 49 4.02 -0.93 -0.30
N SER A 50 3.26 -0.25 0.57
CA SER A 50 3.82 0.30 1.80
C SER A 50 4.28 -0.78 2.76
N TRP A 51 3.55 -1.89 2.88
CA TRP A 51 3.95 -3.05 3.69
C TRP A 51 5.17 -3.78 3.11
N ALA A 52 5.18 -4.06 1.81
CA ALA A 52 6.31 -4.69 1.12
C ALA A 52 7.61 -3.88 1.29
N LEU A 53 7.53 -2.55 1.43
CA LEU A 53 8.69 -1.68 1.66
C LEU A 53 9.06 -1.55 3.14
N ALA A 54 8.07 -1.47 4.04
CA ALA A 54 8.28 -1.10 5.43
C ALA A 54 8.44 -2.29 6.39
N VAL A 55 7.74 -3.39 6.09
CA VAL A 55 7.61 -4.59 6.92
C VAL A 55 7.53 -5.84 6.01
N PRO A 56 8.51 -6.07 5.11
CA PRO A 56 8.47 -7.15 4.12
C PRO A 56 8.28 -8.53 4.75
N GLU A 57 8.81 -8.76 5.95
CA GLU A 57 8.68 -10.02 6.69
C GLU A 57 7.23 -10.39 7.06
N HIS A 58 6.33 -9.41 7.12
CA HIS A 58 4.92 -9.59 7.48
C HIS A 58 3.97 -9.34 6.30
N VAL A 59 4.47 -9.04 5.09
CA VAL A 59 3.61 -8.73 3.93
C VAL A 59 2.72 -9.92 3.53
N GLY A 60 3.19 -11.15 3.72
CA GLY A 60 2.40 -12.36 3.44
C GLY A 60 1.18 -12.53 4.34
N GLU A 61 1.18 -11.90 5.52
CA GLU A 61 0.06 -11.94 6.46
C GLU A 61 -1.15 -11.13 5.96
N LEU A 62 -0.96 -10.26 4.97
CA LEU A 62 -2.04 -9.51 4.34
C LEU A 62 -2.99 -10.40 3.55
N GLY A 63 -2.57 -11.62 3.19
CA GLY A 63 -3.36 -12.53 2.34
C GLY A 63 -3.56 -12.01 0.92
N LEU A 64 -2.74 -11.04 0.49
CA LEU A 64 -2.72 -10.48 -0.86
C LEU A 64 -1.62 -11.18 -1.67
N ASP A 65 -2.03 -11.96 -2.65
CA ASP A 65 -1.14 -12.71 -3.53
C ASP A 65 -0.60 -11.82 -4.65
N TYR A 66 0.17 -10.78 -4.28
CA TYR A 66 0.75 -9.79 -5.20
C TYR A 66 2.28 -9.84 -5.28
N GLU A 67 2.90 -10.88 -4.73
CA GLU A 67 4.38 -10.96 -4.62
C GLU A 67 5.02 -10.94 -6.02
N GLU A 68 4.53 -11.78 -6.92
CA GLU A 68 5.04 -11.86 -8.30
C GLU A 68 4.82 -10.56 -9.08
N GLU A 69 3.64 -9.94 -8.94
CA GLU A 69 3.28 -8.67 -9.58
C GLU A 69 4.13 -7.52 -9.04
N PHE A 70 4.37 -7.48 -7.74
CA PHE A 70 5.21 -6.47 -7.12
C PHE A 70 6.65 -6.60 -7.58
N GLU A 71 7.20 -7.80 -7.60
CA GLU A 71 8.53 -8.04 -8.16
C GLU A 71 8.62 -7.63 -9.63
N MET A 72 7.64 -8.00 -10.44
CA MET A 72 7.55 -7.61 -11.84
C MET A 72 7.54 -6.09 -11.98
N ALA A 73 6.70 -5.39 -11.23
CA ALA A 73 6.60 -3.94 -11.24
C ALA A 73 7.92 -3.26 -10.83
N VAL A 74 8.60 -3.78 -9.80
CA VAL A 74 9.91 -3.28 -9.36
C VAL A 74 10.96 -3.47 -10.45
N LYS A 75 10.98 -4.65 -11.12
CA LYS A 75 11.88 -4.92 -12.26
C LYS A 75 11.60 -3.94 -13.41
N MET A 76 10.34 -3.74 -13.79
CA MET A 76 9.93 -2.78 -14.82
C MET A 76 10.32 -1.34 -14.46
N GLY A 77 10.10 -0.92 -13.22
CA GLY A 77 10.46 0.43 -12.77
C GLY A 77 11.97 0.70 -12.76
N LYS A 78 12.78 -0.31 -12.46
CA LYS A 78 14.25 -0.22 -12.52
C LYS A 78 14.81 -0.24 -13.95
N LEU A 79 14.15 -0.92 -14.88
CA LEU A 79 14.53 -0.93 -16.30
C LEU A 79 14.35 0.45 -16.98
N ASN A 80 13.55 1.33 -16.38
CA ASN A 80 13.24 2.65 -16.92
C ASN A 80 14.06 3.80 -16.27
N ASN A 81 15.10 3.48 -15.48
CA ASN A 81 15.99 4.46 -14.82
C ASN A 81 17.44 4.34 -15.29
#